data_AF-A0A7C4FX15-F1
#
_entry.id   AF-A0A7C4FX15-F1
#
_cell.length_a   1.000
_cell.length_b   1.000
_cell.length_c   1.000
_cell.angle_alpha   90.00
_cell.angle_beta   90.00
_cell.angle_gamma   90.00
#
_symmetry.space_group_name_H-M   'P 1'
#
loop_
_entity.id
_entity.type
_entity.pdbx_description
1 polymer ?
#
loop_
_entity_poly.entity_id
_entity_poly.type
_entity_poly.pdbx_seq_one_letter_code
_entity_poly.pdbx_strand_id
1 'polypeptide(L)'
;MVNSNYFINSYKYVKTEESSQLENFSTETFVFILKYLIKEFPEYAKKILSLFGFNNISNDDINNIHIETQKSFYIPENFVDINKIPIKQKEARPDIAIWLNSNEIILIEVKVDAGLNWYTLQNKSQIDQIEFYSNIKNCKDVYVLSKHTIDINYPNNKLIRWFNIYEILKTINSFIIKEYLYFLERNNMGERLKIDNNVLNILDKIKALDNLLKNSWEAANIKGYKLNSYSFINELGFGYFILKNNEKSSAAKEFPYFIGINLIVENKEKYANKIVFWVSADSIDIKKKDSFDYFECGYISKNNIELSELIKLDSVDEQEKALRDWLIKEVMPLLE
;
A
#
# COMPACT_ATOMS: atom_id res chain seq x y z
N MET A 1 -26.24 20.84 16.69
CA MET A 1 -25.10 21.40 15.94
C MET A 1 -23.85 20.66 16.39
N VAL A 2 -23.24 19.85 15.52
CA VAL A 2 -21.94 19.24 15.79
C VAL A 2 -20.91 20.36 15.76
N ASN A 3 -20.28 20.63 16.90
CA ASN A 3 -19.36 21.74 17.06
C ASN A 3 -18.20 21.61 16.06
N SER A 4 -18.02 22.61 15.18
CA SER A 4 -16.89 22.75 14.24
C SER A 4 -15.51 22.65 14.90
N ASN A 5 -15.47 22.76 16.23
CA ASN A 5 -14.29 22.62 17.06
C ASN A 5 -13.74 21.18 17.17
N TYR A 6 -14.43 20.12 16.74
CA TYR A 6 -13.88 18.75 16.84
C TYR A 6 -12.67 18.55 15.91
N PHE A 7 -12.81 18.93 14.64
CA PHE A 7 -11.70 18.92 13.68
C PHE A 7 -10.62 19.94 14.04
N ILE A 8 -10.99 21.11 14.58
CA ILE A 8 -10.04 22.16 14.98
C ILE A 8 -9.22 21.76 16.22
N ASN A 9 -9.83 21.11 17.21
CA ASN A 9 -9.15 20.69 18.44
C ASN A 9 -8.27 19.44 18.24
N SER A 10 -8.56 18.62 17.22
CA SER A 10 -7.72 17.46 16.88
C SER A 10 -6.40 17.87 16.18
N TYR A 11 -6.29 19.08 15.64
CA TYR A 11 -4.99 19.69 15.23
C TYR A 11 -4.07 20.09 16.40
N LYS A 12 -4.54 20.01 17.66
CA LYS A 12 -3.76 20.42 18.85
C LYS A 12 -2.88 19.32 19.46
N TYR A 13 -2.89 18.10 18.92
CA TYR A 13 -2.05 17.01 19.43
C TYR A 13 -0.60 17.14 18.95
N VAL A 14 0.31 17.26 19.92
CA VAL A 14 1.74 17.53 19.73
C VAL A 14 2.50 16.25 19.34
N LYS A 15 3.39 16.39 18.36
CA LYS A 15 4.27 15.35 17.81
C LYS A 15 5.04 14.61 18.92
N THR A 16 5.05 13.28 18.86
CA THR A 16 6.01 12.42 19.58
C THR A 16 6.83 11.62 18.55
N GLU A 17 8.01 11.14 18.94
CA GLU A 17 8.96 10.44 18.06
C GLU A 17 8.48 9.06 17.58
N GLU A 18 7.41 8.50 18.16
CA GLU A 18 7.04 7.08 18.01
C GLU A 18 5.76 6.84 17.16
N SER A 19 5.09 7.89 16.64
CA SER A 19 3.91 7.74 15.76
C SER A 19 3.75 8.95 14.82
N SER A 20 3.45 8.73 13.54
CA SER A 20 3.14 9.85 12.64
C SER A 20 1.82 10.48 13.10
N GLN A 21 1.80 11.80 13.36
CA GLN A 21 0.59 12.51 13.82
C GLN A 21 -0.62 12.24 12.90
N LEU A 22 -0.34 11.99 11.62
CA LEU A 22 -1.33 11.69 10.61
C LEU A 22 -2.03 10.35 10.84
N GLU A 23 -1.32 9.30 11.28
CA GLU A 23 -1.91 7.99 11.58
C GLU A 23 -2.86 8.08 12.77
N ASN A 24 -2.42 8.64 13.89
CA ASN A 24 -3.29 8.82 15.06
C ASN A 24 -4.54 9.66 14.73
N PHE A 25 -4.36 10.75 13.97
CA PHE A 25 -5.47 11.58 13.53
C PHE A 25 -6.42 10.81 12.59
N SER A 26 -5.88 10.03 11.65
CA SER A 26 -6.67 9.21 10.73
C SER A 26 -7.47 8.15 11.48
N THR A 27 -6.87 7.52 12.50
CA THR A 27 -7.52 6.58 13.41
C THR A 27 -8.70 7.20 14.13
N GLU A 28 -8.49 8.31 14.84
CA GLU A 28 -9.53 8.98 15.63
C GLU A 28 -10.66 9.53 14.74
N THR A 29 -10.31 10.16 13.62
CA THR A 29 -11.31 10.69 12.68
C THR A 29 -12.10 9.58 12.01
N PHE A 30 -11.49 8.46 11.65
CA PHE A 30 -12.21 7.31 11.11
C PHE A 30 -13.18 6.72 12.13
N VAL A 31 -12.78 6.55 13.40
CA VAL A 31 -13.69 6.07 14.46
C VAL A 31 -14.84 7.05 14.69
N PHE A 32 -14.57 8.36 14.68
CA PHE A 32 -15.62 9.37 14.76
C PHE A 32 -16.63 9.24 13.60
N ILE A 33 -16.13 9.12 12.37
CA ILE A 33 -16.95 8.98 11.17
C ILE A 33 -17.75 7.67 11.23
N LEU A 34 -17.14 6.57 11.65
CA LEU A 34 -17.82 5.29 11.78
C LEU A 34 -18.96 5.36 12.82
N LYS A 35 -18.72 5.96 13.99
CA LYS A 35 -19.77 6.20 15.01
C LYS A 35 -20.89 7.11 14.49
N TYR A 36 -20.53 8.16 13.75
CA TYR A 36 -21.50 9.05 13.10
C TYR A 36 -22.37 8.30 12.08
N LEU A 37 -21.78 7.46 11.24
CA LEU A 37 -22.49 6.65 10.26
C LEU A 37 -23.39 5.61 10.92
N ILE A 38 -22.94 4.92 11.98
CA ILE A 38 -23.79 3.94 12.70
C ILE A 38 -25.12 4.60 13.12
N LYS A 39 -25.04 5.85 13.58
CA LYS A 39 -26.20 6.60 14.07
C LYS A 39 -27.05 7.20 12.96
N GLU A 40 -26.44 7.82 11.96
CA GLU A 40 -27.15 8.68 10.99
C GLU A 40 -27.32 8.02 9.61
N PHE A 41 -26.47 7.05 9.28
CA PHE A 41 -26.36 6.40 7.96
C PHE A 41 -26.00 4.90 8.10
N PRO A 42 -26.81 4.11 8.83
CA PRO A 42 -26.45 2.75 9.24
C PRO A 42 -26.16 1.81 8.05
N GLU A 43 -26.81 2.02 6.90
CA GLU A 43 -26.55 1.29 5.67
C GLU A 43 -25.11 1.48 5.16
N TYR A 44 -24.54 2.67 5.31
CA TYR A 44 -23.15 2.96 4.93
C TYR A 44 -22.16 2.44 5.97
N ALA A 45 -22.50 2.56 7.26
CA ALA A 45 -21.72 1.93 8.32
C ALA A 45 -21.58 0.42 8.11
N LYS A 46 -22.67 -0.28 7.76
CA LYS A 46 -22.64 -1.71 7.44
C LYS A 46 -21.73 -2.04 6.26
N LYS A 47 -21.78 -1.23 5.19
CA LYS A 47 -20.86 -1.41 4.05
C LYS A 47 -19.40 -1.28 4.48
N ILE A 48 -19.07 -0.28 5.29
CA ILE A 48 -17.70 -0.11 5.82
C ILE A 48 -17.30 -1.27 6.73
N LEU A 49 -18.15 -1.64 7.68
CA LEU A 49 -17.88 -2.75 8.62
C LEU A 49 -17.74 -4.10 7.90
N SER A 50 -18.45 -4.31 6.79
CA SER A 50 -18.31 -5.52 5.97
C SER A 50 -16.91 -5.67 5.35
N LEU A 51 -16.20 -4.56 5.09
CA LEU A 51 -14.80 -4.61 4.67
C LEU A 51 -13.90 -5.22 5.75
N PHE A 52 -14.28 -5.09 7.01
CA PHE A 52 -13.58 -5.64 8.17
C PHE A 52 -14.19 -6.97 8.64
N GLY A 53 -14.92 -7.68 7.78
CA GLY A 53 -15.44 -9.03 8.07
C GLY A 53 -16.72 -9.08 8.90
N PHE A 54 -17.32 -7.95 9.25
CA PHE A 54 -18.63 -7.91 9.88
C PHE A 54 -19.74 -8.08 8.84
N ASN A 55 -19.97 -9.33 8.43
CA ASN A 55 -21.00 -9.68 7.46
C ASN A 55 -22.38 -9.84 8.12
N ASN A 56 -23.45 -9.49 7.39
CA ASN A 56 -24.85 -9.71 7.79
C ASN A 56 -25.27 -9.04 9.12
N ILE A 57 -24.69 -7.90 9.49
CA ILE A 57 -25.10 -7.15 10.68
C ILE A 57 -26.56 -6.69 10.53
N SER A 58 -27.43 -7.10 11.46
CA SER A 58 -28.82 -6.64 11.51
C SER A 58 -28.90 -5.16 11.91
N ASN A 59 -30.09 -4.54 11.82
CA ASN A 59 -30.26 -3.15 12.29
C ASN A 59 -30.19 -3.05 13.81
N ASP A 60 -30.50 -4.13 14.53
CA ASP A 60 -30.43 -4.13 16.00
C ASP A 60 -28.98 -4.33 16.46
N ASP A 61 -28.25 -5.22 15.78
CA ASP A 61 -26.84 -5.52 16.06
C ASP A 61 -25.92 -4.30 15.86
N ILE A 62 -26.22 -3.44 14.88
CA ILE A 62 -25.37 -2.27 14.58
C ILE A 62 -25.31 -1.29 15.75
N ASN A 63 -26.38 -1.19 16.55
CA ASN A 63 -26.46 -0.30 17.70
C ASN A 63 -25.68 -0.86 18.91
N ASN A 64 -25.33 -2.15 18.89
CA ASN A 64 -24.53 -2.83 19.91
C ASN A 64 -23.03 -2.84 19.57
N ILE A 65 -22.63 -2.15 18.49
CA ILE A 65 -21.23 -2.03 18.12
C ILE A 65 -20.53 -1.10 19.11
N HIS A 66 -19.51 -1.63 19.77
CA HIS A 66 -18.62 -0.85 20.62
C HIS A 66 -17.28 -0.67 19.92
N ILE A 67 -16.75 0.56 19.93
CA ILE A 67 -15.50 0.91 19.23
C ILE A 67 -14.62 1.72 20.19
N GLU A 68 -13.40 1.22 20.41
CA GLU A 68 -12.35 1.89 21.17
C GLU A 68 -11.09 2.04 20.31
N THR A 69 -10.35 3.12 20.53
CA THR A 69 -9.03 3.34 19.94
C THR A 69 -7.95 3.05 20.96
N GLN A 70 -6.77 2.59 20.51
CA GLN A 70 -5.56 2.43 21.32
C GLN A 70 -5.75 1.60 22.62
N LYS A 71 -6.75 0.71 22.67
CA LYS A 71 -6.98 -0.13 23.83
C LYS A 71 -5.82 -1.10 24.01
N SER A 72 -5.33 -1.21 25.24
CA SER A 72 -4.27 -2.16 25.58
C SER A 72 -4.83 -3.55 25.84
N PHE A 73 -4.19 -4.55 25.25
CA PHE A 73 -4.51 -5.96 25.41
C PHE A 73 -3.30 -6.74 25.90
N TYR A 74 -3.54 -7.67 26.79
CA TYR A 74 -2.52 -8.61 27.23
C TYR A 74 -2.29 -9.68 26.17
N ILE A 75 -1.01 -9.86 25.84
CA ILE A 75 -0.55 -11.01 25.05
C ILE A 75 -0.03 -12.06 26.04
N PRO A 76 -0.36 -13.36 25.85
CA PRO A 76 0.14 -14.41 26.72
C PRO A 76 1.67 -14.38 26.83
N GLU A 77 2.20 -14.38 28.06
CA GLU A 77 3.65 -14.27 28.32
C GLU A 77 4.46 -15.43 27.72
N ASN A 78 3.83 -16.59 27.50
CA ASN A 78 4.45 -17.74 26.84
C ASN A 78 4.58 -17.58 25.31
N PHE A 79 4.02 -16.53 24.72
CA PHE A 79 4.10 -16.27 23.29
C PHE A 79 5.31 -15.41 22.91
N VAL A 80 5.70 -14.45 23.76
CA VAL A 80 6.74 -13.43 23.46
C VAL A 80 7.82 -13.35 24.54
N ASP A 81 9.03 -12.93 24.16
CA ASP A 81 10.11 -12.70 25.14
C ASP A 81 9.94 -11.35 25.83
N ILE A 82 9.17 -11.33 26.91
CA ILE A 82 8.83 -10.11 27.64
C ILE A 82 10.06 -9.35 28.20
N ASN A 83 11.22 -10.01 28.28
CA ASN A 83 12.48 -9.39 28.74
C ASN A 83 13.25 -8.72 27.60
N LYS A 84 12.92 -9.00 26.33
CA LYS A 84 13.55 -8.39 25.15
C LYS A 84 12.68 -7.35 24.45
N ILE A 85 11.41 -7.26 24.83
CA ILE A 85 10.48 -6.24 24.30
C ILE A 85 10.56 -4.99 25.19
N PRO A 86 10.69 -3.78 24.62
CA PRO A 86 10.60 -2.53 25.39
C PRO A 86 9.34 -2.51 26.28
N ILE A 87 9.44 -1.97 27.50
CA ILE A 87 8.33 -1.98 28.48
C ILE A 87 7.03 -1.41 27.89
N LYS A 88 7.13 -0.39 27.02
CA LYS A 88 5.99 0.23 26.33
C LYS A 88 5.28 -0.68 25.31
N GLN A 89 5.89 -1.79 24.92
CA GLN A 89 5.41 -2.74 23.90
C GLN A 89 5.00 -4.11 24.50
N LYS A 90 4.98 -4.23 25.83
CA LYS A 90 4.57 -5.47 26.53
C LYS A 90 3.08 -5.77 26.40
N GLU A 91 2.30 -4.76 26.03
CA GLU A 91 0.88 -4.89 25.71
C GLU A 91 0.69 -4.64 24.21
N ALA A 92 -0.21 -5.40 23.60
CA ALA A 92 -0.65 -5.11 22.25
C ALA A 92 -1.61 -3.92 22.26
N ARG A 93 -1.37 -2.96 21.38
CA ARG A 93 -2.16 -1.73 21.25
C ARG A 93 -2.54 -1.53 19.79
N PRO A 94 -3.54 -2.28 19.31
CA PRO A 94 -4.10 -2.05 17.99
C PRO A 94 -4.72 -0.64 17.93
N ASP A 95 -4.66 -0.02 16.75
CA ASP A 95 -5.18 1.33 16.58
C ASP A 95 -6.68 1.43 16.88
N ILE A 96 -7.45 0.43 16.46
CA ILE A 96 -8.90 0.35 16.67
C ILE A 96 -9.28 -1.08 17.07
N ALA A 97 -10.17 -1.19 18.05
CA ALA A 97 -10.83 -2.44 18.41
C ALA A 97 -12.34 -2.25 18.33
N ILE A 98 -13.01 -3.23 17.69
CA ILE A 98 -14.45 -3.23 17.47
C ILE A 98 -15.04 -4.51 18.06
N TRP A 99 -16.03 -4.37 18.93
CA TRP A 99 -16.81 -5.48 19.48
C TRP A 99 -18.20 -5.49 18.88
N LEU A 100 -18.66 -6.68 18.50
CA LEU A 100 -20.06 -6.95 18.25
C LEU A 100 -20.58 -7.87 19.35
N ASN A 101 -21.59 -7.44 20.09
CA ASN A 101 -22.22 -8.23 21.16
C ASN A 101 -21.23 -8.73 22.23
N SER A 102 -20.17 -7.95 22.49
CA SER A 102 -19.22 -8.07 23.61
C SER A 102 -18.27 -9.27 23.64
N ASN A 103 -18.44 -10.29 22.80
CA ASN A 103 -17.68 -11.54 22.92
C ASN A 103 -16.55 -11.71 21.90
N GLU A 104 -16.68 -11.17 20.70
CA GLU A 104 -15.67 -11.24 19.64
C GLU A 104 -15.11 -9.86 19.34
N ILE A 105 -13.79 -9.79 19.15
CA ILE A 105 -13.09 -8.54 18.86
C ILE A 105 -12.49 -8.63 17.46
N ILE A 106 -12.78 -7.65 16.62
CA ILE A 106 -12.02 -7.39 15.40
C ILE A 106 -11.12 -6.20 15.64
N LEU A 107 -9.85 -6.35 15.28
CA LEU A 107 -8.82 -5.34 15.45
C LEU A 107 -8.50 -4.73 14.09
N ILE A 108 -8.25 -3.43 14.06
CA ILE A 108 -7.81 -2.73 12.85
C ILE A 108 -6.53 -1.97 13.20
N GLU A 109 -5.48 -2.25 12.44
CA GLU A 109 -4.25 -1.46 12.44
C GLU A 109 -4.30 -0.46 11.29
N VAL A 110 -4.09 0.81 11.60
CA VAL A 110 -4.15 1.92 10.65
C VAL A 110 -2.75 2.27 10.20
N LYS A 111 -2.54 2.32 8.88
CA LYS A 111 -1.26 2.70 8.27
C LYS A 111 -1.47 3.77 7.22
N VAL A 112 -0.77 4.88 7.34
CA VAL A 112 -0.78 5.93 6.31
C VAL A 112 0.56 5.89 5.58
N ASP A 113 1.64 6.20 6.29
CA ASP A 113 2.97 6.21 5.70
C ASP A 113 3.93 5.22 6.38
N ALA A 114 3.58 4.68 7.57
CA ALA A 114 4.41 3.68 8.25
C ALA A 114 4.16 2.25 7.73
N GLY A 115 5.17 1.41 7.87
CA GLY A 115 5.03 -0.04 7.74
C GLY A 115 4.48 -0.68 9.02
N LEU A 116 4.36 -2.01 9.02
CA LEU A 116 4.07 -2.75 10.25
C LEU A 116 5.27 -2.80 11.19
N ASN A 117 4.97 -2.83 12.48
CA ASN A 117 5.96 -3.14 13.50
C ASN A 117 6.33 -4.62 13.47
N TRP A 118 7.53 -4.95 13.95
CA TRP A 118 8.04 -6.32 14.06
C TRP A 118 8.40 -6.63 15.51
N TYR A 119 8.07 -7.85 15.96
CA TYR A 119 8.24 -8.31 17.34
C TYR A 119 9.11 -9.55 17.37
N THR A 120 9.98 -9.65 18.39
CA THR A 120 10.88 -10.80 18.56
C THR A 120 10.29 -11.80 19.57
N LEU A 121 10.14 -13.05 19.14
CA LEU A 121 9.69 -14.16 19.97
C LEU A 121 10.82 -14.73 20.84
N GLN A 122 10.46 -15.55 21.85
CA GLN A 122 11.40 -16.21 22.76
C GLN A 122 12.45 -17.06 22.05
N ASN A 123 12.06 -17.74 20.96
CA ASN A 123 12.93 -18.56 20.13
C ASN A 123 13.78 -17.74 19.13
N LYS A 124 13.79 -16.40 19.23
CA LYS A 124 14.47 -15.46 18.31
C LYS A 124 13.92 -15.40 16.89
N SER A 125 12.72 -15.94 16.61
CA SER A 125 12.01 -15.62 15.38
C SER A 125 11.39 -14.22 15.47
N GLN A 126 11.18 -13.58 14.33
CA GLN A 126 10.42 -12.33 14.24
C GLN A 126 9.04 -12.63 13.69
N ILE A 127 8.04 -11.96 14.24
CA ILE A 127 6.67 -11.95 13.72
C ILE A 127 6.26 -10.51 13.47
N ASP A 128 5.36 -10.30 12.52
CA ASP A 128 4.81 -8.98 12.28
C ASP A 128 3.74 -8.62 13.32
N GLN A 129 3.39 -7.34 13.34
CA GLN A 129 2.39 -6.76 14.24
C GLN A 129 1.02 -7.42 14.15
N ILE A 130 0.66 -7.95 12.98
CA ILE A 130 -0.65 -8.52 12.75
C ILE A 130 -0.72 -9.93 13.32
N GLU A 131 0.30 -10.74 13.05
CA GLU A 131 0.47 -12.04 13.71
C GLU A 131 0.51 -11.86 15.22
N PHE A 132 1.21 -10.83 15.71
CA PHE A 132 1.26 -10.50 17.13
C PHE A 132 -0.13 -10.22 17.71
N TYR A 133 -0.94 -9.38 17.05
CA TYR A 133 -2.29 -9.03 17.52
C TYR A 133 -3.31 -10.16 17.39
N SER A 134 -3.12 -11.09 16.44
CA SER A 134 -3.99 -12.26 16.28
C SER A 134 -3.99 -13.19 17.50
N ASN A 135 -3.00 -13.06 18.38
CA ASN A 135 -2.87 -13.83 19.62
C ASN A 135 -3.59 -13.19 20.83
N ILE A 136 -4.26 -12.04 20.66
CA ILE A 136 -5.09 -11.44 21.70
C ILE A 136 -6.29 -12.35 22.00
N LYS A 137 -6.60 -12.56 23.28
CA LYS A 137 -7.77 -13.35 23.69
C LYS A 137 -9.07 -12.77 23.09
N ASN A 138 -9.88 -13.65 22.50
CA ASN A 138 -11.12 -13.31 21.80
C ASN A 138 -10.95 -12.44 20.53
N CYS A 139 -9.71 -12.25 20.05
CA CYS A 139 -9.48 -11.70 18.73
C CYS A 139 -9.97 -12.70 17.69
N LYS A 140 -10.95 -12.27 16.90
CA LYS A 140 -11.46 -13.05 15.77
C LYS A 140 -10.54 -12.87 14.57
N ASP A 141 -10.25 -11.62 14.26
CA ASP A 141 -9.43 -11.21 13.13
C ASP A 141 -8.76 -9.87 13.41
N VAL A 142 -7.67 -9.65 12.69
CA VAL A 142 -6.99 -8.37 12.58
C VAL A 142 -7.11 -7.93 11.13
N TYR A 143 -7.30 -6.64 10.87
CA TYR A 143 -7.32 -6.04 9.55
C TYR A 143 -6.31 -4.90 9.51
N VAL A 144 -5.85 -4.58 8.31
CA VAL A 144 -5.02 -3.40 8.09
C VAL A 144 -5.81 -2.41 7.24
N LEU A 145 -5.95 -1.18 7.71
CA LEU A 145 -6.48 -0.07 6.91
C LEU A 145 -5.32 0.79 6.44
N SER A 146 -4.94 0.66 5.16
CA SER A 146 -3.70 1.26 4.65
C SER A 146 -3.89 2.24 3.49
N LYS A 147 -3.00 3.23 3.40
CA LYS A 147 -2.87 4.13 2.24
C LYS A 147 -1.96 3.56 1.15
N HIS A 148 -1.00 2.70 1.49
CA HIS A 148 -0.14 1.98 0.53
C HIS A 148 -0.23 0.45 0.71
N THR A 149 0.01 -0.31 -0.35
CA THR A 149 0.17 -1.77 -0.22
C THR A 149 1.27 -2.03 0.80
N ILE A 150 1.02 -2.92 1.75
CA ILE A 150 2.04 -3.28 2.73
C ILE A 150 2.63 -4.62 2.31
N ASP A 151 3.94 -4.61 2.12
CA ASP A 151 4.71 -5.71 1.54
C ASP A 151 4.87 -6.83 2.58
N ILE A 152 3.93 -7.76 2.61
CA ILE A 152 3.89 -8.86 3.59
C ILE A 152 3.16 -10.05 2.96
N ASN A 153 3.47 -11.27 3.43
CA ASN A 153 2.68 -12.50 3.20
C ASN A 153 1.28 -12.45 3.88
N TYR A 154 0.71 -11.26 4.01
CA TYR A 154 -0.56 -11.03 4.66
C TYR A 154 -1.71 -11.35 3.70
N PRO A 155 -2.76 -12.06 4.14
CA PRO A 155 -3.89 -12.38 3.27
C PRO A 155 -4.49 -11.08 2.69
N ASN A 156 -4.51 -10.98 1.36
CA ASN A 156 -5.02 -9.79 0.64
C ASN A 156 -6.44 -9.40 1.08
N ASN A 157 -7.27 -10.36 1.52
CA ASN A 157 -8.63 -10.11 1.99
C ASN A 157 -8.73 -9.40 3.34
N LYS A 158 -7.62 -9.25 4.07
CA LYS A 158 -7.57 -8.51 5.34
C LYS A 158 -6.89 -7.14 5.22
N LEU A 159 -6.40 -6.80 4.02
CA LEU A 159 -5.84 -5.48 3.69
C LEU A 159 -6.92 -4.61 3.04
N ILE A 160 -7.40 -3.62 3.78
CA ILE A 160 -8.40 -2.66 3.34
C ILE A 160 -7.71 -1.34 3.00
N ARG A 161 -8.11 -0.72 1.90
CA ARG A 161 -7.49 0.52 1.43
C ARG A 161 -8.36 1.70 1.83
N TRP A 162 -7.75 2.81 2.20
CA TRP A 162 -8.52 4.04 2.50
C TRP A 162 -9.47 4.45 1.37
N PHE A 163 -9.06 4.24 0.12
CA PHE A 163 -9.94 4.54 -1.01
C PHE A 163 -11.22 3.71 -1.02
N ASN A 164 -11.23 2.48 -0.47
CA ASN A 164 -12.46 1.70 -0.34
C ASN A 164 -13.46 2.40 0.59
N ILE A 165 -12.96 3.03 1.65
CA ILE A 165 -13.78 3.83 2.57
C ILE A 165 -14.28 5.09 1.85
N TYR A 166 -13.39 5.80 1.15
CA TYR A 166 -13.73 7.00 0.39
C TYR A 166 -14.86 6.74 -0.62
N GLU A 167 -14.76 5.68 -1.43
CA GLU A 167 -15.75 5.31 -2.45
C GLU A 167 -17.15 5.05 -1.87
N ILE A 168 -17.22 4.47 -0.66
CA ILE A 168 -18.50 4.26 0.03
C ILE A 168 -19.09 5.60 0.51
N LEU A 169 -18.23 6.48 1.01
CA LEU A 169 -18.63 7.74 1.63
C LEU A 169 -19.00 8.84 0.63
N LYS A 170 -18.40 8.84 -0.57
CA LYS A 170 -18.57 9.93 -1.55
C LYS A 170 -19.99 10.10 -2.07
N THR A 171 -20.86 9.09 -1.90
CA THR A 171 -22.27 9.17 -2.28
C THR A 171 -23.16 9.79 -1.20
N ILE A 172 -22.62 10.06 0.00
CA ILE A 172 -23.39 10.59 1.14
C ILE A 172 -23.36 12.13 1.11
N ASN A 173 -24.54 12.75 1.04
CA ASN A 173 -24.66 14.21 1.10
C ASN A 173 -24.74 14.71 2.55
N SER A 174 -23.60 14.74 3.25
CA SER A 174 -23.48 15.30 4.61
C SER A 174 -22.28 16.22 4.72
N PHE A 175 -22.43 17.35 5.40
CA PHE A 175 -21.32 18.29 5.64
C PHE A 175 -20.14 17.61 6.33
N ILE A 176 -20.40 16.82 7.38
CA ILE A 176 -19.37 16.11 8.14
C ILE A 176 -18.61 15.12 7.25
N ILE A 177 -19.33 14.41 6.37
CA ILE A 177 -18.73 13.46 5.45
C ILE A 177 -17.90 14.19 4.38
N LYS A 178 -18.39 15.31 3.84
CA LYS A 178 -17.62 16.12 2.88
C LYS A 178 -16.30 16.63 3.45
N GLU A 179 -16.31 17.12 4.69
CA GLU A 179 -15.07 17.55 5.36
C GLU A 179 -14.09 16.39 5.57
N TYR A 180 -14.60 15.18 5.86
CA TYR A 180 -13.76 14.00 5.99
C TYR A 180 -13.19 13.50 4.65
N LEU A 181 -14.00 13.49 3.59
CA LEU A 181 -13.54 13.17 2.23
C LEU A 181 -12.42 14.12 1.79
N TYR A 182 -12.58 15.41 2.07
CA TYR A 182 -11.55 16.41 1.80
C TYR A 182 -10.25 16.15 2.57
N PHE A 183 -10.34 15.72 3.83
CA PHE A 183 -9.19 15.28 4.59
C PHE A 183 -8.49 14.07 3.93
N LEU A 184 -9.24 13.06 3.48
CA LEU A 184 -8.68 11.90 2.79
C LEU A 184 -7.98 12.29 1.48
N GLU A 185 -8.61 13.15 0.67
CA GLU A 185 -8.03 13.67 -0.58
C GLU A 185 -6.70 14.40 -0.35
N ARG A 186 -6.67 15.34 0.61
CA ARG A 186 -5.46 16.11 0.93
C ARG A 186 -4.27 15.25 1.37
N ASN A 187 -4.53 14.05 1.86
CA ASN A 187 -3.51 13.12 2.32
C ASN A 187 -3.29 11.94 1.36
N ASN A 188 -3.81 12.03 0.13
CA ASN A 188 -3.72 10.99 -0.90
C ASN A 188 -4.29 9.63 -0.44
N MET A 189 -5.36 9.67 0.36
CA MET A 189 -6.11 8.51 0.87
C MET A 189 -7.50 8.40 0.23
N GLY A 190 -7.88 9.39 -0.59
CA GLY A 190 -9.22 9.52 -1.18
C GLY A 190 -9.44 8.62 -2.39
N GLU A 191 -9.32 9.15 -3.60
CA GLU A 191 -9.62 8.40 -4.82
C GLU A 191 -8.42 7.62 -5.37
N ARG A 192 -8.73 6.54 -6.08
CA ARG A 192 -7.75 5.93 -6.99
C ARG A 192 -7.40 6.96 -8.06
N LEU A 193 -6.11 7.12 -8.34
CA LEU A 193 -5.65 8.11 -9.31
C LEU A 193 -5.62 7.49 -10.71
N LYS A 194 -6.37 8.10 -11.62
CA LYS A 194 -6.30 7.77 -13.05
C LYS A 194 -4.95 8.19 -13.60
N ILE A 195 -4.34 7.32 -14.39
CA ILE A 195 -3.17 7.69 -15.16
C ILE A 195 -3.60 8.68 -16.24
N ASP A 196 -2.93 9.84 -16.27
CA ASP A 196 -3.16 10.92 -17.23
C ASP A 196 -1.88 11.25 -18.02
N ASN A 197 -1.92 12.29 -18.85
CA ASN A 197 -0.79 12.71 -19.67
C ASN A 197 0.48 13.07 -18.86
N ASN A 198 0.39 13.30 -17.54
CA ASN A 198 1.58 13.56 -16.73
C ASN A 198 2.52 12.35 -16.67
N VAL A 199 2.00 11.13 -16.81
CA VAL A 199 2.81 9.91 -16.80
C VAL A 199 3.80 9.85 -17.96
N LEU A 200 3.43 10.40 -19.12
CA LEU A 200 4.26 10.36 -20.34
C LEU A 200 5.56 11.14 -20.19
N ASN A 201 5.61 12.06 -19.22
CA ASN A 201 6.77 12.89 -18.94
C ASN A 201 7.57 12.39 -17.72
N ILE A 202 7.16 11.30 -17.06
CA ILE A 202 7.80 10.86 -15.80
C ILE A 202 9.25 10.43 -16.04
N LEU A 203 9.51 9.77 -17.17
CA LEU A 203 10.84 9.29 -17.54
C LEU A 203 11.79 10.44 -17.88
N ASP A 204 11.34 11.43 -18.65
CA ASP A 204 12.13 12.63 -18.94
C ASP A 204 12.49 13.38 -17.65
N LYS A 205 11.56 13.46 -16.70
CA LYS A 205 11.81 14.06 -15.38
C LYS A 205 12.83 13.28 -14.57
N ILE A 206 12.75 11.94 -14.54
CA ILE A 206 13.72 11.09 -13.83
C ILE A 206 15.11 11.25 -14.46
N LYS A 207 15.22 11.22 -15.80
CA LYS A 207 16.48 11.41 -16.53
C LYS A 207 17.08 12.79 -16.30
N ALA A 208 16.25 13.84 -16.32
CA ALA A 208 16.69 15.20 -16.03
C ALA A 208 17.26 15.32 -14.60
N LEU A 209 16.62 14.68 -13.62
CA LEU A 209 17.09 14.65 -12.24
C LEU A 209 18.42 13.89 -12.10
N ASP A 210 18.56 12.71 -12.71
CA ASP A 210 19.80 11.93 -12.70
C ASP A 210 20.97 12.71 -13.33
N ASN A 211 20.75 13.34 -14.49
CA ASN A 211 21.75 14.21 -15.12
C ASN A 211 22.14 15.39 -14.23
N LEU A 212 21.16 16.05 -13.59
CA LEU A 212 21.41 17.15 -12.68
C LEU A 212 22.28 16.69 -11.48
N LEU A 213 21.97 15.52 -10.91
CA LEU A 213 22.73 14.95 -9.80
C LEU A 213 24.16 14.58 -10.22
N LYS A 214 24.34 13.94 -11.38
CA LYS A 214 25.67 13.59 -11.93
C LYS A 214 26.51 14.83 -12.17
N ASN A 215 25.98 15.81 -12.89
CA ASN A 215 26.68 17.05 -13.20
C ASN A 215 27.06 17.80 -11.91
N SER A 216 26.16 17.85 -10.93
CA SER A 216 26.43 18.50 -9.64
C SER A 216 27.49 17.76 -8.83
N TRP A 217 27.47 16.42 -8.83
CA TRP A 217 28.47 15.60 -8.15
C TRP A 217 29.87 15.79 -8.73
N GLU A 218 29.97 15.81 -10.06
CA GLU A 218 31.22 16.07 -10.78
C GLU A 218 31.74 17.50 -10.51
N ALA A 219 30.87 18.50 -10.61
CA ALA A 219 31.22 19.90 -10.32
C ALA A 219 31.69 20.10 -8.87
N ALA A 220 31.14 19.35 -7.91
CA ALA A 220 31.54 19.40 -6.51
C ALA A 220 32.92 18.76 -6.23
N ASN A 221 33.52 18.06 -7.20
CA ASN A 221 34.85 17.43 -7.10
C ASN A 221 35.02 16.57 -5.82
N ILE A 222 33.98 15.80 -5.47
CA ILE A 222 33.99 14.94 -4.29
C ILE A 222 34.94 13.76 -4.53
N LYS A 223 36.16 13.86 -3.99
CA LYS A 223 37.19 12.81 -4.11
C LYS A 223 36.96 11.71 -3.07
N GLY A 224 37.12 10.46 -3.48
CA GLY A 224 37.02 9.27 -2.61
C GLY A 224 35.66 8.57 -2.59
N TYR A 225 34.62 9.16 -3.19
CA TYR A 225 33.28 8.56 -3.31
C TYR A 225 32.82 8.60 -4.77
N LYS A 226 32.23 7.50 -5.24
CA LYS A 226 31.67 7.40 -6.60
C LYS A 226 30.16 7.50 -6.53
N LEU A 227 29.57 8.43 -7.27
CA LEU A 227 28.12 8.44 -7.50
C LEU A 227 27.78 7.26 -8.44
N ASN A 228 27.20 6.22 -7.87
CA ASN A 228 26.68 5.10 -8.65
C ASN A 228 25.18 5.31 -8.82
N SER A 229 24.73 5.34 -10.07
CA SER A 229 23.31 5.17 -10.39
C SER A 229 23.04 3.68 -10.59
N TYR A 230 21.83 3.23 -10.26
CA TYR A 230 21.43 1.86 -10.53
C TYR A 230 21.16 1.72 -12.03
N SER A 231 21.92 0.86 -12.73
CA SER A 231 21.88 0.71 -14.20
C SER A 231 20.47 0.46 -14.72
N PHE A 232 19.68 -0.30 -13.97
CA PHE A 232 18.33 -0.71 -14.36
C PHE A 232 17.35 0.46 -14.53
N ILE A 233 17.42 1.51 -13.68
CA ILE A 233 16.56 2.70 -13.82
C ILE A 233 16.93 3.49 -15.09
N ASN A 234 18.21 3.48 -15.44
CA ASN A 234 18.74 4.21 -16.58
C ASN A 234 18.58 3.46 -17.91
N GLU A 235 18.52 2.13 -17.89
CA GLU A 235 18.48 1.27 -19.08
C GLU A 235 17.07 0.80 -19.43
N LEU A 236 16.22 0.58 -18.41
CA LEU A 236 14.87 0.02 -18.55
C LEU A 236 13.76 0.94 -18.00
N GLY A 237 14.11 2.11 -17.47
CA GLY A 237 13.19 3.14 -16.96
C GLY A 237 12.65 2.86 -15.55
N PHE A 238 11.37 3.17 -15.29
CA PHE A 238 10.77 3.07 -13.94
C PHE A 238 9.82 1.88 -13.83
N GLY A 239 9.95 1.06 -12.79
CA GLY A 239 9.09 -0.11 -12.60
C GLY A 239 9.42 -0.96 -11.37
N TYR A 240 8.85 -2.17 -11.35
CA TYR A 240 8.91 -3.13 -10.25
C TYR A 240 9.60 -4.42 -10.73
N PHE A 241 10.45 -5.00 -9.88
CA PHE A 241 11.02 -6.32 -10.10
C PHE A 241 10.10 -7.40 -9.50
N ILE A 242 10.14 -8.60 -10.07
CA ILE A 242 9.40 -9.77 -9.58
C ILE A 242 10.41 -10.79 -9.05
N LEU A 243 10.24 -11.21 -7.80
CA LEU A 243 11.05 -12.25 -7.15
C LEU A 243 10.25 -13.54 -7.02
N LYS A 244 10.91 -14.69 -7.11
CA LYS A 244 10.30 -15.95 -6.66
C LYS A 244 10.18 -15.93 -5.13
N ASN A 245 9.16 -16.60 -4.58
CA ASN A 245 8.84 -16.60 -3.14
C ASN A 245 10.02 -16.92 -2.19
N ASN A 246 11.07 -17.60 -2.67
CA ASN A 246 12.24 -17.98 -1.88
C ASN A 246 13.46 -17.07 -2.08
N GLU A 247 13.37 -16.06 -2.95
CA GLU A 247 14.47 -15.16 -3.28
C GLU A 247 14.39 -13.90 -2.42
N LYS A 248 15.41 -13.66 -1.59
CA LYS A 248 15.55 -12.40 -0.86
C LYS A 248 16.17 -11.35 -1.78
N SER A 249 15.57 -10.16 -1.81
CA SER A 249 16.21 -8.98 -2.41
C SER A 249 17.51 -8.71 -1.67
N SER A 250 18.65 -8.83 -2.35
CA SER A 250 19.89 -8.18 -1.94
C SER A 250 20.10 -7.01 -2.88
N ALA A 251 20.49 -5.85 -2.35
CA ALA A 251 20.70 -4.58 -3.07
C ALA A 251 21.74 -4.60 -4.22
N ALA A 252 22.22 -5.79 -4.60
CA ALA A 252 23.31 -6.02 -5.53
C ALA A 252 23.01 -7.10 -6.60
N LYS A 253 21.76 -7.53 -6.81
CA LYS A 253 21.44 -8.57 -7.81
C LYS A 253 20.79 -8.00 -9.07
N GLU A 254 21.15 -8.63 -10.20
CA GLU A 254 20.37 -8.67 -11.43
C GLU A 254 19.04 -9.38 -11.12
N PHE A 255 17.91 -8.74 -11.42
CA PHE A 255 16.59 -9.34 -11.20
C PHE A 255 16.20 -10.17 -12.43
N PRO A 256 15.61 -11.37 -12.27
CA PRO A 256 15.25 -12.20 -13.42
C PRO A 256 14.06 -11.64 -14.22
N TYR A 257 13.20 -10.85 -13.57
CA TYR A 257 11.93 -10.37 -14.13
C TYR A 257 11.64 -8.93 -13.71
N PHE A 258 11.11 -8.12 -14.63
CA PHE A 258 10.76 -6.72 -14.38
C PHE A 258 9.51 -6.28 -15.17
N ILE A 259 8.68 -5.46 -14.55
CA ILE A 259 7.57 -4.73 -15.20
C ILE A 259 7.78 -3.23 -15.00
N GLY A 260 7.85 -2.46 -16.08
CA GLY A 260 8.03 -1.02 -15.98
C GLY A 260 7.76 -0.26 -17.26
N ILE A 261 8.00 1.04 -17.22
CA ILE A 261 7.92 1.94 -18.38
C ILE A 261 9.33 2.14 -18.92
N ASN A 262 9.58 1.75 -20.17
CA ASN A 262 10.93 1.69 -20.72
C ASN A 262 11.48 3.05 -21.18
N LEU A 263 12.78 3.29 -20.94
CA LEU A 263 13.54 4.43 -21.44
C LEU A 263 14.04 4.17 -22.86
N ILE A 264 14.03 5.22 -23.68
CA ILE A 264 14.75 5.28 -24.96
C ILE A 264 16.25 5.27 -24.66
N VAL A 265 16.92 4.19 -25.06
CA VAL A 265 18.37 4.17 -25.27
C VAL A 265 18.64 4.41 -26.77
N GLU A 266 19.70 5.17 -27.06
CA GLU A 266 20.07 5.69 -28.38
C GLU A 266 19.67 4.80 -29.57
N ASN A 267 18.96 5.40 -30.53
CA ASN A 267 18.46 4.81 -31.78
C ASN A 267 17.32 3.77 -31.70
N LYS A 268 16.65 3.55 -30.56
CA LYS A 268 15.48 2.64 -30.52
C LYS A 268 14.34 3.12 -29.62
N GLU A 269 13.48 3.98 -30.17
CA GLU A 269 12.22 4.48 -29.57
C GLU A 269 11.12 3.41 -29.40
N LYS A 270 11.38 2.17 -29.81
CA LYS A 270 10.36 1.12 -30.00
C LYS A 270 9.49 0.84 -28.76
N TYR A 271 10.01 1.05 -27.55
CA TYR A 271 9.31 0.80 -26.28
C TYR A 271 9.09 2.05 -25.42
N ALA A 272 9.33 3.25 -25.97
CA ALA A 272 9.10 4.50 -25.27
C ALA A 272 7.63 4.62 -24.87
N ASN A 273 7.37 5.03 -23.62
CA ASN A 273 6.00 5.22 -23.10
C ASN A 273 5.13 3.95 -23.17
N LYS A 274 5.75 2.78 -23.04
CA LYS A 274 5.05 1.50 -22.95
C LYS A 274 5.33 0.80 -21.64
N ILE A 275 4.31 0.14 -21.10
CA ILE A 275 4.46 -0.83 -20.03
C ILE A 275 4.98 -2.12 -20.65
N VAL A 276 6.18 -2.53 -20.24
CA VAL A 276 6.89 -3.68 -20.76
C VAL A 276 7.09 -4.74 -19.68
N PHE A 277 7.19 -6.00 -20.10
CA PHE A 277 7.70 -7.09 -19.28
C PHE A 277 9.08 -7.49 -19.81
N TRP A 278 10.11 -7.32 -18.99
CA TRP A 278 11.49 -7.67 -19.30
C TRP A 278 11.93 -8.90 -18.50
N VAL A 279 12.71 -9.77 -19.14
CA VAL A 279 13.24 -11.00 -18.56
C VAL A 279 14.74 -11.09 -18.85
N SER A 280 15.53 -11.46 -17.85
CA SER A 280 16.97 -11.71 -18.02
C SER A 280 17.21 -12.84 -19.02
N ALA A 281 18.27 -12.75 -19.83
CA ALA A 281 18.57 -13.74 -20.85
C ALA A 281 18.78 -15.15 -20.28
N ASP A 282 19.25 -15.25 -19.04
CA ASP A 282 19.48 -16.52 -18.35
C ASP A 282 18.20 -17.11 -17.73
N SER A 283 17.11 -16.33 -17.71
CA SER A 283 15.84 -16.71 -17.09
C SER A 283 14.76 -17.15 -18.08
N ILE A 284 14.99 -16.96 -19.38
CA ILE A 284 13.99 -17.29 -20.42
C ILE A 284 14.09 -18.75 -20.87
N ASP A 285 12.96 -19.45 -20.93
CA ASP A 285 12.88 -20.72 -21.65
C ASP A 285 13.12 -20.45 -23.15
N ILE A 286 14.07 -21.17 -23.76
CA ILE A 286 14.41 -21.08 -25.19
C ILE A 286 13.16 -21.20 -26.07
N LYS A 287 12.17 -22.00 -25.67
CA LYS A 287 10.91 -22.17 -26.42
C LYS A 287 10.02 -20.92 -26.42
N LYS A 288 10.20 -20.01 -25.47
CA LYS A 288 9.42 -18.78 -25.35
C LYS A 288 10.07 -17.59 -26.08
N LYS A 289 11.30 -17.72 -26.60
CA LYS A 289 12.07 -16.61 -27.20
C LYS A 289 11.37 -15.88 -28.35
N ASP A 290 10.57 -16.58 -29.16
CA ASP A 290 9.87 -15.95 -30.30
C ASP A 290 8.82 -14.92 -29.87
N SER A 291 8.33 -15.00 -28.63
CA SER A 291 7.40 -14.03 -28.03
C SER A 291 8.08 -12.75 -27.54
N PHE A 292 9.41 -12.67 -27.64
CA PHE A 292 10.20 -11.57 -27.12
C PHE A 292 11.10 -10.98 -28.19
N ASP A 293 11.50 -9.74 -27.96
CA ASP A 293 12.59 -9.09 -28.67
C ASP A 293 13.81 -9.02 -27.74
N TYR A 294 14.96 -9.44 -28.25
CA TYR A 294 16.22 -9.32 -27.52
C TYR A 294 16.55 -7.84 -27.30
N PHE A 295 16.91 -7.50 -26.07
CA PHE A 295 17.26 -6.16 -25.66
C PHE A 295 18.39 -6.23 -24.62
N GLU A 296 19.58 -5.73 -25.00
CA GLU A 296 20.80 -5.71 -24.20
C GLU A 296 21.19 -7.07 -23.60
N CYS A 297 20.96 -7.30 -22.31
CA CYS A 297 21.25 -8.55 -21.59
C CYS A 297 19.99 -9.39 -21.30
N GLY A 298 18.87 -9.07 -21.94
CA GLY A 298 17.59 -9.76 -21.72
C GLY A 298 16.64 -9.68 -22.90
N TYR A 299 15.37 -9.84 -22.58
CA TYR A 299 14.28 -10.00 -23.54
C TYR A 299 13.07 -9.19 -23.08
N ILE A 300 12.48 -8.41 -23.98
CA ILE A 300 11.24 -7.67 -23.74
C ILE A 300 10.08 -8.38 -24.45
N SER A 301 8.98 -8.62 -23.74
CA SER A 301 7.76 -9.18 -24.35
C SER A 301 7.27 -8.29 -25.48
N LYS A 302 6.98 -8.89 -26.63
CA LYS A 302 6.40 -8.20 -27.79
C LYS A 302 5.02 -7.61 -27.47
N ASN A 303 4.29 -8.25 -26.54
CA ASN A 303 2.97 -7.81 -26.10
C ASN A 303 3.13 -6.85 -24.92
N ASN A 304 3.38 -5.58 -25.24
CA ASN A 304 3.45 -4.45 -24.30
C ASN A 304 2.18 -3.60 -24.38
N ILE A 305 1.96 -2.72 -23.40
CA ILE A 305 0.83 -1.77 -23.41
C ILE A 305 1.34 -0.36 -23.65
N GLU A 306 0.78 0.33 -24.65
CA GLU A 306 1.00 1.76 -24.85
C GLU A 306 0.34 2.56 -23.72
N LEU A 307 1.08 3.44 -23.04
CA LEU A 307 0.50 4.33 -22.03
C LEU A 307 -0.60 5.22 -22.63
N SER A 308 -0.44 5.62 -23.89
CA SER A 308 -1.44 6.42 -24.61
C SER A 308 -2.78 5.69 -24.79
N GLU A 309 -2.79 4.36 -24.82
CA GLU A 309 -4.01 3.56 -24.89
C GLU A 309 -4.69 3.49 -23.52
N LEU A 310 -3.92 3.30 -22.44
CA LEU A 310 -4.45 3.34 -21.08
C LEU A 310 -5.05 4.71 -20.72
N ILE A 311 -4.39 5.80 -21.12
CA ILE A 311 -4.86 7.17 -20.86
C ILE A 311 -6.24 7.43 -21.50
N LYS A 312 -6.53 6.81 -22.64
CA LYS A 312 -7.81 6.96 -23.36
C LYS A 312 -8.99 6.27 -22.70
N LEU A 313 -8.74 5.29 -21.82
CA LEU A 313 -9.81 4.60 -21.08
C LEU A 313 -10.55 5.59 -20.19
N ASP A 314 -11.84 5.41 -19.97
CA ASP A 314 -12.70 6.45 -19.39
C ASP A 314 -12.49 6.56 -17.87
N SER A 315 -12.16 5.45 -17.20
CA SER A 315 -12.08 5.36 -15.75
C SER A 315 -10.84 4.63 -15.24
N VAL A 316 -10.55 4.78 -13.93
CA VAL A 316 -9.49 4.02 -13.25
C VAL A 316 -9.81 2.53 -13.24
N ASP A 317 -11.08 2.15 -13.08
CA ASP A 317 -11.53 0.76 -13.12
C ASP A 317 -11.18 0.09 -14.46
N GLU A 318 -11.36 0.82 -15.57
CA GLU A 318 -11.00 0.33 -16.89
C GLU A 318 -9.48 0.19 -17.07
N GLN A 319 -8.70 1.17 -16.59
CA GLN A 319 -7.24 1.11 -16.61
C GLN A 319 -6.71 -0.09 -15.79
N GLU A 320 -7.21 -0.28 -14.57
CA GLU A 320 -6.83 -1.40 -13.70
C GLU A 320 -7.24 -2.75 -14.32
N LYS A 321 -8.43 -2.83 -14.92
CA LYS A 321 -8.88 -4.04 -15.62
C LYS A 321 -7.97 -4.36 -16.81
N ALA A 322 -7.68 -3.37 -17.66
CA ALA A 322 -6.81 -3.58 -18.83
C ALA A 322 -5.40 -4.07 -18.41
N LEU A 323 -4.83 -3.47 -17.36
CA LEU A 323 -3.54 -3.90 -16.80
C LEU A 323 -3.62 -5.32 -16.24
N ARG A 324 -4.65 -5.63 -15.46
CA ARG A 324 -4.83 -6.96 -14.87
C ARG A 324 -4.98 -8.04 -15.94
N ASP A 325 -5.79 -7.78 -16.96
CA ASP A 325 -6.05 -8.73 -18.04
C ASP A 325 -4.75 -8.99 -18.84
N TRP A 326 -3.94 -7.95 -19.07
CA TRP A 326 -2.61 -8.09 -19.66
C TRP A 326 -1.64 -8.89 -18.77
N LEU A 327 -1.57 -8.61 -17.47
CA LEU A 327 -0.72 -9.36 -16.54
C LEU A 327 -1.07 -10.86 -16.53
N ILE A 328 -2.36 -11.20 -16.47
CA ILE A 328 -2.84 -12.59 -16.46
C ILE A 328 -2.52 -13.30 -17.78
N LYS A 329 -2.76 -12.62 -18.91
CA LYS A 329 -2.64 -13.25 -20.22
C LYS A 329 -1.20 -13.32 -20.72
N GLU A 330 -0.42 -12.27 -20.50
CA GLU A 330 0.88 -12.09 -21.13
C GLU A 330 2.04 -12.32 -20.14
N VAL A 331 1.90 -11.99 -18.86
CA VAL A 331 3.01 -12.10 -17.88
C VAL A 331 2.96 -13.40 -17.09
N MET A 332 1.82 -13.78 -16.51
CA MET A 332 1.71 -14.98 -15.67
C MET A 332 2.22 -16.27 -16.34
N PRO A 333 1.89 -16.58 -17.61
CA PRO A 333 2.37 -17.78 -18.28
C PRO A 333 3.89 -17.81 -18.51
N LEU A 334 4.57 -16.67 -18.36
CA LEU A 334 6.02 -16.54 -18.51
C LEU A 334 6.74 -16.76 -17.18
N LEU A 335 6.05 -16.60 -16.04
CA LEU A 335 6.58 -16.83 -14.70
C LEU A 335 6.48 -18.30 -14.26
N GLU A 336 5.58 -19.06 -14.88
CA GLU A 336 5.44 -20.52 -14.81
C GLU A 336 6.43 -21.24 -15.73
#